data_AF-A0A2V7SM04-F1
#
_entry.id   AF-A0A2V7SM04-F1
#
_cell.length_a   1.000
_cell.length_b   1.000
_cell.length_c   1.000
_cell.angle_alpha   90.00
_cell.angle_beta   90.00
_cell.angle_gamma   90.00
#
_symmetry.space_group_name_H-M   'P 1'
#
loop_
_entity.id
_entity.type
_entity.pdbx_description
1 polymer ?
#
loop_
_entity_poly.entity_id
_entity_poly.type
_entity_poly.pdbx_seq_one_letter_code
_entity_poly.pdbx_strand_id
1 'polypeptide(L)'
;MSTEIPPALSAAEWTGVLAQQDGLAQLREQFGALPFSTHAIAALLLYEQPFGFTRQDVQDEDEVSEYCAVMARHHRETGDRVTAAKFELLGGRHRERAAKIAALLPPT
;
A
#
# COMPACT_ATOMS: atom_id res chain seq x y z
N MET A 1 -2.27 -15.70 8.65
CA MET A 1 -3.51 -15.21 8.03
C MET A 1 -3.23 -13.79 7.58
N SER A 2 -3.32 -13.50 6.28
CA SER A 2 -3.22 -12.11 5.80
C SER A 2 -4.58 -11.49 6.08
N THR A 3 -4.62 -10.57 7.05
CA THR A 3 -5.82 -9.78 7.35
C THR A 3 -6.08 -8.92 6.12
N GLU A 4 -7.25 -9.07 5.50
CA GLU A 4 -7.65 -8.25 4.35
C GLU A 4 -7.63 -6.77 4.78
N ILE A 5 -6.82 -5.97 4.09
CA ILE A 5 -6.65 -4.55 4.40
C ILE A 5 -7.69 -3.79 3.57
N PRO A 6 -8.72 -3.19 4.20
CA PRO A 6 -9.75 -2.50 3.46
C PRO A 6 -9.17 -1.26 2.78
N PRO A 7 -9.64 -0.90 1.57
CA PRO A 7 -9.30 0.37 0.94
C PRO A 7 -9.59 1.56 1.87
N ALA A 8 -8.72 2.57 1.86
CA ALA A 8 -8.89 3.78 2.65
C ALA A 8 -10.07 4.64 2.17
N LEU A 9 -10.42 4.51 0.89
CA LEU A 9 -11.57 5.11 0.24
C LEU A 9 -12.27 4.06 -0.63
N SER A 10 -13.60 4.10 -0.66
CA SER A 10 -14.40 3.38 -1.65
C SER A 10 -14.16 3.94 -3.06
N ALA A 11 -14.53 3.17 -4.09
CA ALA A 11 -14.40 3.59 -5.48
C ALA A 11 -15.19 4.88 -5.79
N ALA A 12 -16.37 5.07 -5.17
CA ALA A 12 -17.16 6.28 -5.33
C ALA A 12 -16.47 7.50 -4.73
N GLU A 13 -15.83 7.35 -3.56
CA GLU A 13 -15.07 8.42 -2.93
C GLU A 13 -13.84 8.79 -3.77
N TRP A 14 -13.10 7.79 -4.28
CA TRP A 14 -12.00 8.03 -5.22
C TRP A 14 -12.45 8.77 -6.49
N THR A 15 -13.63 8.43 -7.03
CA THR A 15 -14.18 9.12 -8.21
C THR A 15 -14.46 10.60 -7.92
N GLY A 16 -15.04 10.90 -6.75
CA GLY A 16 -15.28 12.29 -6.33
C GLY A 16 -14.00 13.09 -6.13
N VAL A 17 -12.95 12.44 -5.62
CA VAL A 17 -11.62 13.03 -5.41
C VAL A 17 -10.93 13.35 -6.74
N LEU A 18 -10.89 12.38 -7.66
CA LEU A 18 -10.25 12.53 -8.96
C LEU A 18 -10.97 13.59 -9.82
N ALA A 19 -12.28 13.75 -9.65
CA ALA A 19 -13.05 14.80 -10.32
C ALA A 19 -12.75 16.22 -9.80
N GLN A 20 -12.09 16.36 -8.65
CA GLN A 20 -11.78 17.66 -8.01
C GLN A 20 -10.27 17.89 -7.84
N GLN A 21 -9.43 17.29 -8.70
CA GLN A 21 -7.96 17.39 -8.61
C GLN A 21 -7.43 18.83 -8.43
N ASP A 22 -7.98 19.80 -9.17
CA ASP A 22 -7.59 21.22 -9.07
C ASP A 22 -8.07 21.90 -7.76
N GLY A 23 -9.08 21.33 -7.10
CA GLY A 23 -9.70 21.81 -5.86
C GLY A 23 -9.15 21.17 -4.58
N LEU A 24 -8.22 20.21 -4.67
CA LEU A 24 -7.69 19.46 -3.52
C LEU A 24 -7.11 20.37 -2.42
N ALA A 25 -6.52 21.51 -2.80
CA ALA A 25 -6.00 22.50 -1.86
C ALA A 25 -7.12 23.18 -1.03
N GLN A 26 -8.30 23.43 -1.63
CA GLN A 26 -9.48 23.98 -0.93
C GLN A 26 -10.22 22.90 -0.13
N LEU A 27 -10.27 21.67 -0.65
CA LEU A 27 -10.83 20.52 0.05
C LEU A 27 -10.09 20.21 1.36
N ARG A 28 -8.77 20.45 1.43
CA ARG A 28 -7.96 20.29 2.66
C ARG A 28 -8.51 21.06 3.86
N GLU A 29 -9.04 22.26 3.65
CA GLU A 29 -9.66 23.04 4.74
C GLU A 29 -11.06 22.54 5.09
N GLN A 30 -11.77 21.92 4.14
CA GLN A 30 -13.11 21.38 4.34
C GLN A 30 -13.12 19.95 4.92
N PHE A 31 -12.03 19.18 4.77
CA PHE A 31 -11.91 17.80 5.26
C PHE A 31 -12.03 17.65 6.78
N GLY A 32 -11.74 18.70 7.55
CA GLY A 32 -12.00 18.70 9.00
C GLY A 32 -13.49 18.60 9.37
N ALA A 33 -14.40 18.85 8.42
CA ALA A 33 -15.85 18.86 8.62
C ALA A 33 -16.58 17.69 7.95
N LEU A 34 -15.89 16.84 7.18
CA LEU A 34 -16.48 15.71 6.45
C LEU A 34 -16.23 14.38 7.19
N PRO A 35 -17.13 13.38 7.08
CA PRO A 35 -17.04 12.12 7.84
C PRO A 35 -16.01 11.14 7.26
N PHE A 36 -14.88 11.64 6.75
CA PHE A 36 -13.80 10.81 6.25
C PHE A 36 -12.93 10.32 7.40
N SER A 37 -12.44 9.08 7.30
CA SER A 37 -11.46 8.57 8.24
C SER A 37 -10.12 9.30 8.10
N THR A 38 -9.30 9.34 9.15
CA THR A 38 -7.93 9.89 9.07
C THR A 38 -7.09 9.26 7.94
N HIS A 39 -7.37 7.99 7.61
CA HIS A 39 -6.70 7.26 6.52
C HIS A 39 -7.10 7.78 5.13
N ALA A 40 -8.37 8.16 4.95
CA ALA A 40 -8.85 8.77 3.73
C ALA A 40 -8.16 10.12 3.46
N ILE A 41 -8.01 10.94 4.51
CA ILE A 41 -7.29 12.22 4.42
C ILE A 41 -5.82 12.00 4.07
N ALA A 42 -5.17 10.98 4.64
CA ALA A 42 -3.78 10.65 4.32
C ALA A 42 -3.60 10.17 2.87
N ALA A 43 -4.50 9.32 2.37
CA ALA A 43 -4.49 8.89 0.96
C ALA A 43 -4.60 10.09 0.00
N LEU A 44 -5.45 11.06 0.34
CA LEU A 44 -5.63 12.30 -0.43
C LEU A 44 -4.40 13.21 -0.44
N LEU A 45 -3.79 13.40 0.72
CA LEU A 45 -2.60 14.24 0.85
C LEU A 45 -1.35 13.62 0.22
N LEU A 46 -1.34 12.31 0.02
CA LEU A 46 -0.22 11.58 -0.55
C LEU A 46 -0.42 11.20 -2.02
N TYR A 47 -1.61 11.37 -2.59
CA TYR A 47 -1.85 11.05 -4.00
C TYR A 47 -1.07 12.01 -4.92
N GLU A 48 -0.25 11.45 -5.82
CA GLU A 48 0.58 12.16 -6.81
C GLU A 48 1.53 13.23 -6.25
N GLN A 49 1.77 13.23 -4.93
CA GLN A 49 2.78 14.10 -4.34
C GLN A 49 4.20 13.54 -4.54
N PRO A 50 5.24 14.38 -4.56
CA PRO A 50 6.64 13.94 -4.69
C PRO A 50 7.11 12.94 -3.61
N PHE A 51 6.40 12.89 -2.48
CA PHE A 51 6.65 11.99 -1.35
C PHE A 51 5.47 11.02 -1.11
N GLY A 52 4.56 10.92 -2.08
CA GLY A 52 3.40 10.06 -2.09
C GLY A 52 3.69 8.63 -2.50
N PHE A 53 2.72 7.74 -2.32
CA PHE A 53 2.81 6.38 -2.87
C PHE A 53 2.26 6.34 -4.30
N THR A 54 2.85 5.48 -5.11
CA THR A 54 2.47 5.21 -6.49
C THR A 54 2.13 3.73 -6.67
N ARG A 55 1.58 3.38 -7.84
CA ARG A 55 1.39 1.98 -8.21
C ARG A 55 2.71 1.23 -8.35
N GLN A 56 3.80 1.92 -8.69
CA GLN A 56 5.13 1.33 -8.75
C GLN A 56 5.58 0.88 -7.35
N ASP A 57 5.30 1.65 -6.30
CA ASP A 57 5.67 1.26 -4.92
C ASP A 57 4.96 -0.03 -4.47
N VAL A 58 3.75 -0.30 -4.95
CA VAL A 58 3.06 -1.58 -4.70
C VAL A 58 3.80 -2.72 -5.41
N GLN A 59 4.14 -2.50 -6.68
CA GLN A 59 4.84 -3.51 -7.50
C GLN A 59 6.22 -3.82 -6.93
N ASP A 60 6.98 -2.80 -6.54
CA ASP A 60 8.31 -2.96 -5.95
C ASP A 60 8.26 -3.80 -4.67
N GLU A 61 7.27 -3.56 -3.80
CA GLU A 61 7.08 -4.34 -2.57
C GLU A 61 6.63 -5.79 -2.86
N ASP A 62 5.79 -6.01 -3.88
CA ASP A 62 5.43 -7.36 -4.34
C ASP A 62 6.64 -8.11 -4.94
N GLU A 63 7.45 -7.45 -5.76
CA GLU A 63 8.69 -8.02 -6.34
C GLU A 63 9.69 -8.41 -5.24
N VAL A 64 9.86 -7.57 -4.22
CA VAL A 64 10.70 -7.91 -3.05
C VAL A 64 10.12 -9.09 -2.28
N SER A 65 8.79 -9.19 -2.14
CA SER A 65 8.15 -10.37 -1.54
C SER A 65 8.42 -11.65 -2.35
N GLU A 66 8.40 -11.58 -3.68
CA GLU A 66 8.69 -12.72 -4.55
C GLU A 66 10.16 -13.13 -4.47
N TYR A 67 11.07 -12.16 -4.49
CA TYR A 67 12.50 -12.40 -4.28
C TYR A 67 12.75 -13.11 -2.95
N CYS A 68 12.11 -12.65 -1.87
CA CYS A 68 12.20 -13.30 -0.56
C CYS A 68 11.70 -14.74 -0.60
N ALA A 69 10.64 -15.06 -1.35
CA ALA A 69 10.15 -16.42 -1.51
C ALA A 69 11.16 -17.32 -2.24
N VAL A 70 11.83 -16.80 -3.28
CA VAL A 70 12.90 -17.51 -4.00
C VAL A 70 14.08 -17.80 -3.06
N MET A 71 14.52 -16.81 -2.28
CA MET A 71 15.62 -16.96 -1.35
C MET A 71 15.28 -17.91 -0.19
N ALA A 72 14.06 -17.85 0.34
CA ALA A 72 13.58 -18.79 1.35
C ALA A 72 13.62 -20.25 0.84
N ARG A 73 13.23 -20.48 -0.43
CA ARG A 73 13.35 -21.80 -1.06
C ARG A 73 14.81 -22.22 -1.19
N HIS A 74 15.67 -21.37 -1.74
CA HIS A 74 17.10 -21.65 -1.91
C HIS A 74 17.79 -22.03 -0.58
N HIS A 75 17.54 -21.27 0.48
CA HIS A 75 18.11 -21.56 1.80
C HIS A 75 17.54 -22.83 2.44
N ARG A 76 16.28 -23.18 2.19
CA ARG A 76 15.72 -24.50 2.60
C ARG A 76 16.43 -25.66 1.90
N GLU A 77 16.65 -25.53 0.60
CA GLU A 77 17.30 -26.56 -0.22
C GLU A 77 18.76 -26.79 0.17
N THR A 78 19.45 -25.74 0.63
CA THR A 78 20.84 -25.82 1.13
C THR A 78 20.95 -26.19 2.61
N GLY A 79 19.82 -26.40 3.30
CA GLY A 79 19.77 -26.80 4.71
C GLY A 79 19.86 -25.64 5.72
N ASP A 80 20.03 -24.41 5.27
CA ASP A 80 20.01 -23.21 6.13
C ASP A 80 18.57 -22.76 6.45
N ARG A 81 17.95 -23.50 7.37
CA ARG A 81 16.57 -23.26 7.79
C ARG A 81 16.37 -21.91 8.51
N VAL A 82 17.40 -21.39 9.17
CA VAL A 82 17.32 -20.13 9.91
C VAL A 82 17.24 -18.96 8.94
N THR A 83 18.09 -18.94 7.92
CA THR A 83 18.05 -17.89 6.90
C THR A 83 16.80 -18.01 6.04
N ALA A 84 16.36 -19.22 5.74
CA ALA A 84 15.08 -19.41 5.06
C ALA A 84 13.89 -18.80 5.82
N ALA A 85 13.78 -19.06 7.12
CA ALA A 85 12.72 -18.51 7.95
C ALA A 85 12.75 -16.97 8.02
N LYS A 86 13.96 -16.37 7.98
CA LYS A 86 14.10 -14.90 7.89
C LYS A 86 13.53 -14.36 6.58
N PHE A 87 13.85 -15.00 5.45
CA PHE A 87 13.30 -14.59 4.16
C PHE A 87 11.79 -14.79 4.07
N GLU A 88 11.23 -15.86 4.66
CA GLU A 88 9.78 -16.03 4.75
C GLU A 88 9.11 -14.90 5.54
N LEU A 89 9.70 -14.52 6.68
CA LEU A 89 9.21 -13.40 7.49
C LEU A 89 9.30 -12.07 6.72
N LEU A 90 10.43 -11.81 6.06
CA LEU A 90 10.62 -10.59 5.26
C LEU A 90 9.63 -10.52 4.12
N GLY A 91 9.48 -11.59 3.33
CA GLY A 91 8.51 -11.65 2.24
C GLY A 91 7.08 -11.41 2.72
N GLY A 92 6.70 -11.99 3.86
CA GLY A 92 5.41 -11.72 4.48
C GLY A 92 5.19 -10.24 4.82
N ARG A 93 6.22 -9.55 5.35
CA ARG A 93 6.16 -8.12 5.67
C ARG A 93 6.05 -7.24 4.43
N HIS A 94 6.80 -7.55 3.38
CA HIS A 94 6.74 -6.82 2.11
C HIS A 94 5.37 -6.96 1.45
N ARG A 95 4.79 -8.16 1.45
CA ARG A 95 3.42 -8.38 0.98
C ARG A 95 2.37 -7.61 1.80
N GLU A 96 2.51 -7.60 3.12
CA GLU A 96 1.62 -6.80 3.97
C GLU A 96 1.76 -5.30 3.66
N ARG A 97 2.98 -4.84 3.36
CA ARG A 97 3.22 -3.46 2.99
C ARG A 97 2.64 -3.09 1.63
N ALA A 98 2.80 -3.94 0.63
CA ALA A 98 2.18 -3.79 -0.69
C ALA A 98 0.66 -3.62 -0.55
N ALA A 99 0.01 -4.46 0.27
CA ALA A 99 -1.42 -4.36 0.56
C ALA A 99 -1.81 -3.04 1.25
N LYS A 100 -1.01 -2.56 2.22
CA LYS A 100 -1.23 -1.27 2.88
C LYS A 100 -1.11 -0.10 1.91
N ILE A 101 -0.10 -0.13 1.04
CA ILE A 101 0.10 0.91 0.03
C ILE A 101 -1.05 0.89 -0.98
N ALA A 102 -1.42 -0.28 -1.49
CA ALA A 102 -2.52 -0.44 -2.44
C ALA A 102 -3.86 0.10 -1.89
N ALA A 103 -4.10 -0.07 -0.59
CA ALA A 103 -5.29 0.48 0.08
C ALA A 103 -5.35 2.02 0.06
N LEU A 104 -4.22 2.70 -0.11
CA LEU A 104 -4.11 4.17 -0.18
C LEU A 104 -4.20 4.72 -1.61
N LEU A 105 -4.35 3.86 -2.62
CA LEU A 105 -4.35 4.25 -4.02
C LEU A 105 -5.75 4.13 -4.65
N PRO A 106 -6.06 4.93 -5.69
CA PRO A 106 -7.30 4.78 -6.45
C PRO A 106 -7.37 3.38 -7.10
N PRO A 107 -8.53 2.70 -7.14
CA PRO A 107 -8.68 1.40 -7.78
C PRO A 107 -8.29 1.47 -9.27
N THR A 108 -7.70 0.37 -9.77
CA THR A 108 -7.41 0.15 -11.20
C THR A 108 -8.66 -0.22 -11.98
#